data_AF-A0A7Y1YKV4-F1
#
_entry.id   AF-A0A7Y1YKV4-F1
#
_cell.length_a   1.000
_cell.length_b   1.000
_cell.length_c   1.000
_cell.angle_alpha   90.00
_cell.angle_beta   90.00
_cell.angle_gamma   90.00
#
_symmetry.space_group_name_H-M   'P 1'
#
loop_
_entity.id
_entity.type
_entity.pdbx_description
1 polymer ?
#
loop_
_entity_poly.entity_id
_entity_poly.type
_entity_poly.pdbx_seq_one_letter_code
_entity_poly.pdbx_strand_id
1 'polypeptide(L)'
;VRSSDPASESAMVAAIEAAKADRDTLGGIVEVLAYGVPVGVGSHVHYDRRLDALLAMGLMSIQAIKGVEVGDGFESARRRGSAAHDEIAYAEGEFVRDTDRAGGIEGGMTNGQVVRVRAAMKPISTLMKALKTVDVETKDEKSAIRERSDVCAVPAAGVVAESMVAIVLAQEMQRKFGGDTISDFVAAVDAYRKRIATF
;
A
#
# COMPACT_ATOMS: atom_id res chain seq x y z
N VAL A 1 -14.69 -2.61 -10.39
CA VAL A 1 -14.10 -2.12 -9.11
C VAL A 1 -12.78 -2.79 -8.72
N ARG A 2 -12.12 -3.56 -9.61
CA ARG A 2 -10.84 -4.28 -9.35
C ARG A 2 -10.84 -5.07 -8.02
N SER A 3 -11.93 -5.78 -7.73
CA SER A 3 -12.00 -6.69 -6.59
C SER A 3 -11.66 -8.11 -7.02
N SER A 4 -11.01 -8.86 -6.15
CA SER A 4 -10.79 -10.30 -6.31
C SER A 4 -11.93 -11.15 -5.72
N ASP A 5 -12.82 -10.56 -4.94
CA ASP A 5 -13.95 -11.23 -4.29
C ASP A 5 -15.29 -10.82 -4.94
N PRO A 6 -16.07 -11.74 -5.53
CA PRO A 6 -17.33 -11.41 -6.20
C PRO A 6 -18.39 -10.74 -5.32
N ALA A 7 -18.43 -11.08 -4.02
CA ALA A 7 -19.38 -10.47 -3.09
C ALA A 7 -19.02 -9.00 -2.82
N SER A 8 -17.74 -8.73 -2.56
CA SER A 8 -17.19 -7.38 -2.40
C SER A 8 -17.29 -6.56 -3.68
N GLU A 9 -17.08 -7.17 -4.85
CA GLU A 9 -17.32 -6.52 -6.14
C GLU A 9 -18.75 -5.99 -6.24
N SER A 10 -19.72 -6.87 -5.99
CA SER A 10 -21.15 -6.52 -6.08
C SER A 10 -21.52 -5.40 -5.10
N ALA A 11 -21.02 -5.48 -3.86
CA ALA A 11 -21.25 -4.46 -2.84
C ALA A 11 -20.63 -3.11 -3.21
N MET A 12 -19.39 -3.09 -3.72
CA MET A 12 -18.74 -1.85 -4.15
C MET A 12 -19.42 -1.21 -5.35
N VAL A 13 -19.88 -2.00 -6.33
CA VAL A 13 -20.64 -1.48 -7.48
C VAL A 13 -21.95 -0.86 -7.01
N ALA A 14 -22.69 -1.54 -6.13
CA ALA A 14 -23.93 -1.01 -5.57
C ALA A 14 -23.72 0.31 -4.81
N ALA A 15 -22.65 0.42 -4.02
CA ALA A 15 -22.29 1.66 -3.33
C ALA A 15 -22.00 2.81 -4.30
N ILE A 16 -21.26 2.54 -5.39
CA ILE A 16 -20.95 3.54 -6.42
C ILE A 16 -22.21 4.02 -7.14
N GLU A 17 -23.12 3.12 -7.51
CA GLU A 17 -24.38 3.51 -8.16
C GLU A 17 -25.29 4.32 -7.22
N ALA A 18 -25.34 3.97 -5.93
CA ALA A 18 -26.05 4.76 -4.93
C ALA A 18 -25.47 6.19 -4.80
N ALA A 19 -24.15 6.32 -4.63
CA ALA A 19 -23.50 7.63 -4.54
C ALA A 19 -23.69 8.47 -5.81
N LYS A 20 -23.69 7.82 -6.98
CA LYS A 20 -23.98 8.48 -8.26
C LYS A 20 -25.41 9.01 -8.32
N ALA A 21 -26.40 8.24 -7.86
CA ALA A 21 -27.79 8.67 -7.77
C ALA A 21 -27.93 9.88 -6.83
N ASP A 22 -27.19 9.87 -5.72
CA ASP A 22 -27.17 10.94 -4.71
C ASP A 22 -26.29 12.15 -5.12
N ARG A 23 -25.64 12.09 -6.28
CA ARG A 23 -24.73 13.13 -6.79
C ARG A 23 -23.52 13.39 -5.88
N ASP A 24 -23.06 12.34 -5.20
CA ASP A 24 -21.94 12.32 -4.26
C ASP A 24 -20.69 11.64 -4.85
N THR A 25 -19.58 11.61 -4.12
CA THR A 25 -18.35 10.90 -4.48
C THR A 25 -17.94 9.93 -3.37
N LEU A 26 -17.21 8.90 -3.74
CA LEU A 26 -16.71 7.88 -2.82
C LEU A 26 -15.19 7.81 -2.83
N GLY A 27 -14.65 7.54 -1.64
CA GLY A 27 -13.30 7.06 -1.43
C GLY A 27 -13.29 5.54 -1.26
N GLY A 28 -12.21 5.03 -0.72
CA GLY A 28 -12.08 3.59 -0.45
C GLY A 28 -10.65 3.21 -0.10
N ILE A 29 -10.43 1.92 0.09
CA ILE A 29 -9.13 1.35 0.45
C ILE A 29 -8.69 0.43 -0.68
N VAL A 30 -7.44 0.55 -1.10
CA VAL A 30 -6.77 -0.41 -2.00
C VAL A 30 -5.71 -1.18 -1.24
N GLU A 31 -5.49 -2.44 -1.60
CA GLU A 31 -4.39 -3.26 -1.09
C GLU A 31 -3.45 -3.61 -2.26
N VAL A 32 -2.14 -3.43 -2.04
CA VAL A 32 -1.09 -3.82 -2.97
C VAL A 32 -0.31 -4.97 -2.35
N LEU A 33 -0.10 -6.02 -3.15
CA LEU A 33 0.59 -7.24 -2.76
C LEU A 33 1.85 -7.39 -3.61
N ALA A 34 3.02 -7.39 -2.99
CA ALA A 34 4.28 -7.67 -3.68
C ALA A 34 4.82 -9.05 -3.27
N TYR A 35 4.92 -9.93 -4.27
CA TYR A 35 5.30 -11.33 -4.09
C TYR A 35 6.78 -11.55 -4.40
N GLY A 36 7.38 -12.57 -3.77
CA GLY A 36 8.75 -13.01 -4.07
C GLY A 36 9.85 -12.00 -3.73
N VAL A 37 9.54 -11.00 -2.89
CA VAL A 37 10.52 -10.02 -2.42
C VAL A 37 11.55 -10.74 -1.53
N PRO A 38 12.86 -10.67 -1.82
CA PRO A 38 13.88 -11.32 -1.00
C PRO A 38 13.81 -10.85 0.45
N VAL A 39 14.16 -11.73 1.40
CA VAL A 39 14.31 -11.37 2.82
C VAL A 39 15.35 -10.23 2.97
N GLY A 40 15.13 -9.34 3.93
CA GLY A 40 16.11 -8.33 4.33
C GLY A 40 16.24 -7.13 3.39
N VAL A 41 15.24 -6.82 2.57
CA VAL A 41 15.11 -5.53 1.85
C VAL A 41 14.59 -4.48 2.83
N GLY A 42 15.18 -3.28 2.83
CA GLY A 42 15.03 -2.29 3.90
C GLY A 42 16.05 -2.49 5.02
N SER A 43 15.89 -1.78 6.13
CA SER A 43 16.79 -1.88 7.28
C SER A 43 16.16 -1.40 8.59
N HIS A 44 16.64 -1.94 9.70
CA HIS A 44 16.31 -1.51 11.06
C HIS A 44 17.32 -0.50 11.64
N VAL A 45 18.42 -0.25 10.94
CA VAL A 45 19.57 0.51 11.50
C VAL A 45 19.33 2.00 11.61
N HIS A 46 18.39 2.54 10.84
CA HIS A 46 18.05 3.96 10.85
C HIS A 46 16.58 4.14 10.44
N TYR A 47 15.93 5.17 10.99
CA TYR A 47 14.48 5.34 10.88
C TYR A 47 14.00 5.53 9.43
N ASP A 48 14.77 6.23 8.60
CA ASP A 48 14.49 6.50 7.18
C ASP A 48 14.89 5.36 6.24
N ARG A 49 15.43 4.26 6.79
CA ARG A 49 15.79 3.05 6.05
C ARG A 49 14.80 1.91 6.25
N ARG A 50 13.81 2.11 7.11
CA ARG A 50 12.77 1.11 7.34
C ARG A 50 11.83 1.08 6.13
N LEU A 51 11.62 -0.12 5.58
CA LEU A 51 10.82 -0.29 4.37
C LEU A 51 9.35 0.11 4.57
N ASP A 52 8.78 -0.18 5.74
CA ASP A 52 7.43 0.24 6.14
C ASP A 52 7.28 1.77 6.06
N ALA A 53 8.26 2.52 6.57
CA ALA A 53 8.27 3.99 6.52
C ALA A 53 8.40 4.52 5.08
N LEU A 54 9.25 3.92 4.26
CA LEU A 54 9.43 4.31 2.85
C LEU A 54 8.18 4.03 2.01
N LEU A 55 7.55 2.85 2.19
CA LEU A 55 6.29 2.50 1.54
C LEU A 55 5.16 3.44 1.99
N ALA A 56 5.09 3.75 3.29
CA ALA A 56 4.13 4.71 3.83
C ALA A 56 4.30 6.10 3.21
N MET A 57 5.53 6.60 3.12
CA MET A 57 5.83 7.88 2.46
C MET A 57 5.42 7.85 0.99
N GLY A 58 5.83 6.82 0.24
CA GLY A 58 5.48 6.67 -1.17
C GLY A 58 3.97 6.67 -1.38
N LEU A 59 3.24 5.80 -0.68
CA LEU A 59 1.78 5.69 -0.81
C LEU A 59 1.03 6.94 -0.34
N MET A 60 1.46 7.55 0.78
CA MET A 60 0.82 8.78 1.30
C MET A 60 1.07 9.99 0.37
N SER A 61 2.10 9.95 -0.47
CA SER A 61 2.37 11.00 -1.46
C SER A 61 1.37 11.01 -2.64
N ILE A 62 0.65 9.92 -2.86
CA ILE A 62 -0.36 9.81 -3.91
C ILE A 62 -1.53 10.73 -3.58
N GLN A 63 -2.02 11.46 -4.57
CA GLN A 63 -3.11 12.41 -4.38
C GLN A 63 -4.34 11.72 -3.79
N ALA A 64 -4.94 12.39 -2.80
CA ALA A 64 -6.10 11.92 -2.04
C ALA A 64 -5.86 10.72 -1.11
N ILE A 65 -4.66 10.14 -1.00
CA ILE A 65 -4.36 9.19 0.07
C ILE A 65 -4.26 9.92 1.41
N LYS A 66 -4.91 9.36 2.44
CA LYS A 66 -4.99 9.93 3.80
C LYS A 66 -4.58 8.96 4.90
N GLY A 67 -4.36 7.68 4.57
CA GLY A 67 -3.97 6.63 5.50
C GLY A 67 -3.18 5.55 4.76
N VAL A 68 -2.18 4.99 5.42
CA VAL A 68 -1.43 3.83 4.92
C VAL A 68 -1.27 2.81 6.04
N GLU A 69 -1.40 1.54 5.70
CA GLU A 69 -1.22 0.41 6.60
C GLU A 69 -0.25 -0.60 5.99
N VAL A 70 0.49 -1.31 6.85
CA VAL A 70 1.30 -2.48 6.48
C VAL A 70 0.69 -3.70 7.17
N GLY A 71 0.47 -4.77 6.41
CA GLY A 71 -0.22 -5.97 6.88
C GLY A 71 -1.62 -5.65 7.41
N ASP A 72 -1.88 -6.06 8.65
CA ASP A 72 -3.15 -5.81 9.33
C ASP A 72 -3.23 -4.41 9.95
N GLY A 73 -2.15 -3.60 9.93
CA GLY A 73 -2.22 -2.17 10.17
C GLY A 73 -2.87 -1.75 11.49
N PHE A 74 -3.91 -0.91 11.41
CA PHE A 74 -4.64 -0.44 12.59
C PHE A 74 -5.37 -1.57 13.32
N GLU A 75 -5.70 -2.69 12.64
CA GLU A 75 -6.28 -3.86 13.32
C GLU A 75 -5.25 -4.53 14.24
N SER A 76 -3.98 -4.59 13.85
CA SER A 76 -2.91 -5.09 14.74
C SER A 76 -2.80 -4.28 16.04
N ALA A 77 -3.05 -2.96 15.97
CA ALA A 77 -3.05 -2.09 17.15
C ALA A 77 -4.23 -2.36 18.11
N ARG A 78 -5.23 -3.13 17.70
CA ARG A 78 -6.38 -3.54 18.52
C ARG A 78 -6.22 -4.93 19.13
N ARG A 79 -5.17 -5.67 18.77
CA ARG A 79 -4.90 -7.03 19.23
C ARG A 79 -3.99 -7.05 20.45
N ARG A 80 -4.08 -8.13 21.23
CA ARG A 80 -3.07 -8.48 22.23
C ARG A 80 -1.84 -9.02 21.51
N GLY A 81 -0.65 -8.83 22.08
CA GLY A 81 0.61 -9.34 21.51
C GLY A 81 0.57 -10.84 21.19
N SER A 82 -0.11 -11.65 22.01
CA SER A 82 -0.31 -13.09 21.78
C SER A 82 -1.06 -13.45 20.49
N ALA A 83 -1.69 -12.49 19.82
CA ALA A 83 -2.44 -12.68 18.57
C ALA A 83 -2.06 -11.66 17.48
N ALA A 84 -1.08 -10.79 17.75
CA ALA A 84 -0.71 -9.69 16.85
C ALA A 84 0.42 -10.06 15.89
N HIS A 85 1.28 -11.00 16.28
CA HIS A 85 2.51 -11.32 15.58
C HIS A 85 2.42 -12.62 14.81
N ASP A 86 3.38 -12.85 13.93
CA ASP A 86 3.49 -14.04 13.12
C ASP A 86 4.52 -14.99 13.75
N GLU A 87 4.05 -16.13 14.24
CA GLU A 87 4.92 -17.14 14.84
C GLU A 87 5.82 -17.77 13.76
N ILE A 88 7.08 -18.02 14.13
CA ILE A 88 8.08 -18.58 13.23
C ILE A 88 8.24 -20.06 13.56
N ALA A 89 8.05 -20.90 12.55
CA ALA A 89 8.37 -22.32 12.59
C ALA A 89 9.50 -22.65 11.61
N TYR A 90 10.05 -23.85 11.72
CA TYR A 90 11.07 -24.37 10.82
C TYR A 90 10.63 -25.70 10.25
N ALA A 91 10.49 -25.77 8.93
CA ALA A 91 10.01 -26.95 8.22
C ALA A 91 10.70 -27.07 6.86
N GLU A 92 11.04 -28.30 6.45
CA GLU A 92 11.64 -28.60 5.13
C GLU A 92 12.92 -27.80 4.82
N GLY A 93 13.66 -27.38 5.84
CA GLY A 93 14.89 -26.59 5.68
C GLY A 93 14.66 -25.08 5.58
N GLU A 94 13.43 -24.60 5.76
CA GLU A 94 13.06 -23.19 5.62
C GLU A 94 12.36 -22.65 6.86
N PHE A 95 12.52 -21.34 7.11
CA PHE A 95 11.72 -20.62 8.10
C PHE A 95 10.36 -20.29 7.50
N VAL A 96 9.30 -20.78 8.14
CA VAL A 96 7.91 -20.59 7.72
C VAL A 96 7.11 -19.83 8.78
N ARG A 97 6.01 -19.22 8.36
CA ARG A 97 5.05 -18.53 9.22
C ARG A 97 3.65 -18.97 8.84
N ASP A 98 2.82 -19.25 9.83
CA ASP A 98 1.42 -19.69 9.60
C ASP A 98 0.49 -18.51 9.30
N THR A 99 0.92 -17.29 9.62
CA THR A 99 0.19 -16.05 9.36
C THR A 99 1.13 -14.97 8.81
N ASP A 100 0.53 -13.93 8.20
CA ASP A 100 1.24 -12.77 7.67
C ASP A 100 0.62 -11.45 8.15
N ARG A 101 0.31 -11.34 9.45
CA ARG A 101 -0.29 -10.16 10.09
C ARG A 101 0.62 -8.93 9.98
N ALA A 102 1.93 -9.14 9.97
CA ALA A 102 2.94 -8.10 9.77
C ALA A 102 3.00 -7.59 8.31
N GLY A 103 2.40 -8.31 7.34
CA GLY A 103 2.36 -7.92 5.94
C GLY A 103 3.74 -7.93 5.28
N GLY A 104 4.51 -8.99 5.55
CA GLY A 104 5.83 -9.20 4.95
C GLY A 104 6.95 -8.35 5.51
N ILE A 105 6.71 -7.49 6.52
CA ILE A 105 7.71 -6.56 7.06
C ILE A 105 7.83 -6.68 8.58
N GLU A 106 9.03 -7.00 9.06
CA GLU A 106 9.39 -7.02 10.48
C GLU A 106 10.63 -6.17 10.72
N GLY A 107 10.60 -5.30 11.73
CA GLY A 107 11.73 -4.40 12.03
C GLY A 107 12.10 -3.46 10.88
N GLY A 108 11.17 -3.16 9.96
CA GLY A 108 11.45 -2.35 8.77
C GLY A 108 12.17 -3.10 7.65
N MET A 109 12.20 -4.44 7.67
CA MET A 109 12.80 -5.27 6.63
C MET A 109 11.82 -6.32 6.15
N THR A 110 11.94 -6.73 4.89
CA THR A 110 11.16 -7.87 4.38
C THR A 110 11.52 -9.17 5.09
N ASN A 111 10.52 -9.98 5.41
CA ASN A 111 10.68 -11.22 6.17
C ASN A 111 10.48 -12.50 5.32
N GLY A 112 10.23 -12.33 4.01
CA GLY A 112 10.01 -13.40 3.03
C GLY A 112 8.54 -13.72 2.74
N GLN A 113 7.61 -13.26 3.58
CA GLN A 113 6.18 -13.30 3.29
C GLN A 113 5.80 -12.24 2.24
N VAL A 114 4.54 -12.25 1.79
CA VAL A 114 4.03 -11.25 0.84
C VAL A 114 4.07 -9.88 1.49
N VAL A 115 4.68 -8.89 0.82
CA VAL A 115 4.60 -7.51 1.30
C VAL A 115 3.20 -6.98 1.02
N ARG A 116 2.44 -6.70 2.07
CA ARG A 116 1.05 -6.22 1.99
C ARG A 116 0.96 -4.80 2.52
N VAL A 117 0.47 -3.89 1.68
CA VAL A 117 0.25 -2.49 2.06
C VAL A 117 -1.10 -2.01 1.59
N ARG A 118 -1.78 -1.23 2.43
CA ARG A 118 -3.08 -0.63 2.11
C ARG A 118 -2.99 0.88 2.06
N ALA A 119 -3.73 1.50 1.17
CA ALA A 119 -3.83 2.96 1.06
C ALA A 119 -5.30 3.39 1.08
N ALA A 120 -5.63 4.29 2.00
CA ALA A 120 -6.97 4.84 2.18
C ALA A 120 -7.11 6.14 1.39
N MET A 121 -7.86 6.10 0.30
CA MET A 121 -8.17 7.23 -0.55
C MET A 121 -9.44 7.93 -0.05
N LYS A 122 -9.37 9.24 0.23
CA LYS A 122 -10.58 10.03 0.52
C LYS A 122 -11.45 10.19 -0.76
N PRO A 123 -12.75 10.45 -0.61
CA PRO A 123 -13.58 10.89 -1.73
C PRO A 123 -12.97 12.11 -2.43
N ILE A 124 -13.16 12.20 -3.75
CA ILE A 124 -12.68 13.33 -4.53
C ILE A 124 -13.53 14.55 -4.19
N SER A 125 -12.87 15.67 -3.89
CA SER A 125 -13.50 16.88 -3.34
C SER A 125 -14.53 17.55 -4.26
N THR A 126 -14.59 17.14 -5.53
CA THR A 126 -15.43 17.77 -6.54
C THR A 126 -16.78 17.06 -6.63
N LEU A 127 -17.74 17.55 -5.85
CA LEU A 127 -19.10 17.01 -5.80
C LEU A 127 -20.00 17.67 -6.85
N MET A 128 -21.01 16.92 -7.33
CA MET A 128 -22.08 17.51 -8.15
C MET A 128 -23.00 18.41 -7.32
N LYS A 129 -23.14 18.12 -6.02
CA LYS A 129 -23.64 19.06 -5.02
C LYS A 129 -22.47 19.87 -4.47
N ALA A 130 -22.28 21.07 -5.00
CA ALA A 130 -21.12 21.90 -4.66
C ALA A 130 -21.01 22.18 -3.15
N LEU A 131 -19.77 22.14 -2.66
CA LEU A 131 -19.45 22.51 -1.28
C LEU A 131 -19.41 24.03 -1.14
N LYS A 132 -19.75 24.52 0.06
CA LYS A 132 -19.54 25.91 0.43
C LYS A 132 -18.04 26.22 0.43
N THR A 133 -17.67 27.31 -0.22
CA THR A 133 -16.31 27.85 -0.26
C THR A 133 -16.37 29.39 -0.20
N VAL A 134 -15.22 30.03 -0.35
CA VAL A 134 -15.09 31.49 -0.37
C VAL A 134 -14.33 31.90 -1.62
N ASP A 135 -14.79 32.98 -2.26
CA ASP A 135 -14.06 33.64 -3.33
C ASP A 135 -12.84 34.35 -2.74
N VAL A 136 -11.63 33.99 -3.20
CA VAL A 136 -10.39 34.43 -2.56
C VAL A 136 -10.09 35.91 -2.77
N GLU A 137 -10.68 36.56 -3.79
CA GLU A 137 -10.50 37.98 -4.08
C GLU A 137 -11.50 38.81 -3.27
N THR A 138 -12.79 38.47 -3.38
CA THR A 138 -13.90 39.25 -2.80
C THR A 138 -14.18 38.92 -1.33
N LYS A 139 -13.77 37.74 -0.87
CA LYS A 139 -14.11 37.14 0.44
C LYS A 139 -15.58 36.77 0.62
N ASP A 140 -16.36 36.79 -0.45
CA ASP A 140 -17.77 36.40 -0.43
C ASP A 140 -17.96 34.88 -0.44
N GLU A 141 -19.06 34.43 0.15
CA GLU A 141 -19.45 33.02 0.11
C GLU A 141 -19.77 32.59 -1.34
N LYS A 142 -19.15 31.49 -1.79
CA LYS A 142 -19.43 30.88 -3.09
C LYS A 142 -19.59 29.38 -2.99
N SER A 143 -20.04 28.78 -4.08
CA SER A 143 -20.04 27.33 -4.26
C SER A 143 -18.75 26.90 -4.99
N ALA A 144 -18.13 25.81 -4.51
CA ALA A 144 -16.94 25.26 -5.13
C ALA A 144 -17.21 24.84 -6.58
N ILE A 145 -16.28 25.16 -7.46
CA ILE A 145 -16.37 24.80 -8.88
C ILE A 145 -16.12 23.31 -9.10
N ARG A 146 -16.70 22.79 -10.19
CA ARG A 146 -16.56 21.40 -10.58
C ARG A 146 -15.44 21.22 -11.60
N GLU A 147 -14.37 20.53 -11.21
CA GLU A 147 -13.23 20.20 -12.08
C GLU A 147 -13.30 18.81 -12.71
N ARG A 148 -13.83 17.81 -11.98
CA ARG A 148 -13.96 16.43 -12.45
C ARG A 148 -15.37 15.88 -12.28
N SER A 149 -15.61 14.69 -12.83
CA SER A 149 -16.94 14.07 -12.95
C SER A 149 -17.04 12.66 -12.40
N ASP A 150 -15.91 12.08 -12.00
CA ASP A 150 -15.82 10.72 -11.52
C ASP A 150 -16.40 10.59 -10.11
N VAL A 151 -17.22 9.55 -9.90
CA VAL A 151 -17.82 9.24 -8.59
C VAL A 151 -16.80 8.55 -7.68
N CYS A 152 -15.98 7.65 -8.24
CA CYS A 152 -14.98 6.89 -7.49
C CYS A 152 -13.77 6.60 -8.38
N ALA A 153 -12.57 6.96 -7.89
CA ALA A 153 -11.30 6.69 -8.57
C ALA A 153 -10.43 5.65 -7.85
N VAL A 154 -10.97 4.96 -6.84
CA VAL A 154 -10.25 3.97 -6.03
C VAL A 154 -9.60 2.87 -6.90
N PRO A 155 -10.26 2.29 -7.93
CA PRO A 155 -9.63 1.26 -8.76
C PRO A 155 -8.40 1.76 -9.53
N ALA A 156 -8.44 3.01 -10.01
CA ALA A 156 -7.31 3.65 -10.69
C ALA A 156 -6.20 4.01 -9.70
N ALA A 157 -6.55 4.49 -8.51
CA ALA A 157 -5.61 4.74 -7.43
C ALA A 157 -4.85 3.47 -7.02
N GLY A 158 -5.49 2.29 -7.13
CA GLY A 158 -4.81 1.00 -6.94
C GLY A 158 -3.64 0.79 -7.90
N VAL A 159 -3.78 1.14 -9.19
CA VAL A 159 -2.70 1.03 -10.18
C VAL A 159 -1.56 2.01 -9.88
N VAL A 160 -1.90 3.22 -9.42
CA VAL A 160 -0.89 4.21 -9.00
C VAL A 160 -0.16 3.71 -7.74
N ALA A 161 -0.87 3.09 -6.80
CA ALA A 161 -0.30 2.49 -5.60
C ALA A 161 0.64 1.33 -5.95
N GLU A 162 0.26 0.43 -6.87
CA GLU A 162 1.13 -0.63 -7.38
C GLU A 162 2.45 -0.07 -7.93
N SER A 163 2.36 0.99 -8.75
CA SER A 163 3.53 1.65 -9.35
C SER A 163 4.44 2.25 -8.28
N MET A 164 3.87 2.89 -7.26
CA MET A 164 4.64 3.51 -6.18
C MET A 164 5.33 2.48 -5.29
N VAL A 165 4.64 1.37 -4.95
CA VAL A 165 5.25 0.24 -4.23
C VAL A 165 6.39 -0.35 -5.04
N ALA A 166 6.22 -0.56 -6.34
CA ALA A 166 7.28 -1.07 -7.21
C ALA A 166 8.51 -0.14 -7.25
N ILE A 167 8.31 1.18 -7.31
CA ILE A 167 9.39 2.17 -7.28
C ILE A 167 10.18 2.09 -5.96
N VAL A 168 9.48 2.08 -4.81
CA VAL A 168 10.13 2.00 -3.49
C VAL A 168 10.90 0.69 -3.35
N LEU A 169 10.30 -0.44 -3.74
CA LEU A 169 10.97 -1.73 -3.71
C LEU A 169 12.19 -1.76 -4.63
N ALA A 170 12.08 -1.24 -5.86
CA ALA A 170 13.20 -1.17 -6.78
C ALA A 170 14.37 -0.35 -6.22
N GLN A 171 14.08 0.78 -5.57
CA GLN A 171 15.10 1.62 -4.92
C GLN A 171 15.82 0.88 -3.79
N GLU A 172 15.08 0.22 -2.89
CA GLU A 172 15.71 -0.50 -1.77
C GLU A 172 16.39 -1.80 -2.21
N MET A 173 15.87 -2.46 -3.25
CA MET A 173 16.54 -3.58 -3.91
C MET A 173 17.87 -3.13 -4.53
N GLN A 174 17.87 -2.06 -5.34
CA GLN A 174 19.10 -1.52 -5.93
C GLN A 174 20.08 -1.08 -4.86
N ARG A 175 19.59 -0.49 -3.77
CA ARG A 175 20.45 -0.10 -2.64
C ARG A 175 21.11 -1.30 -1.96
N LYS A 176 20.40 -2.41 -1.81
CA LYS A 176 20.90 -3.63 -1.17
C LYS A 176 21.86 -4.42 -2.07
N PHE A 177 21.55 -4.53 -3.36
CA PHE A 177 22.25 -5.42 -4.29
C PHE A 177 23.23 -4.70 -5.22
N GLY A 178 23.11 -3.37 -5.37
CA GLY A 178 23.93 -2.58 -6.27
C GLY A 178 23.71 -2.95 -7.74
N GLY A 179 24.78 -2.87 -8.52
CA GLY A 179 24.79 -3.19 -9.95
C GLY A 179 24.50 -1.97 -10.83
N ASP A 180 25.40 -1.73 -11.79
CA ASP A 180 25.22 -0.71 -12.83
C ASP A 180 24.48 -1.28 -14.07
N THR A 181 24.44 -2.62 -14.18
CA THR A 181 23.69 -3.35 -15.22
C THR A 181 22.68 -4.30 -14.59
N ILE A 182 21.62 -4.64 -15.34
CA ILE A 182 20.62 -5.63 -14.90
C ILE A 182 21.26 -7.00 -14.64
N SER A 183 22.25 -7.41 -15.44
CA SER A 183 22.95 -8.68 -15.23
C SER A 183 23.69 -8.73 -13.89
N ASP A 184 24.36 -7.65 -13.49
CA ASP A 184 25.09 -7.58 -12.22
C ASP A 184 24.12 -7.62 -11.04
N PHE A 185 23.03 -6.85 -11.14
CA PHE A 185 21.96 -6.84 -10.15
C PHE A 185 21.33 -8.23 -9.97
N VAL A 186 20.97 -8.90 -11.08
CA VAL A 186 20.39 -10.25 -11.03
C VAL A 186 21.36 -11.26 -10.42
N ALA A 187 22.64 -11.22 -10.82
CA ALA A 187 23.65 -12.11 -10.24
C ALA A 187 23.81 -11.90 -8.72
N ALA A 188 23.77 -10.65 -8.25
CA ALA A 188 23.83 -10.32 -6.83
C ALA A 188 22.59 -10.83 -6.05
N VAL A 189 21.39 -10.66 -6.61
CA VAL A 189 20.14 -11.18 -6.03
C VAL A 189 20.18 -12.71 -5.94
N ASP A 190 20.62 -13.39 -6.99
CA ASP A 190 20.69 -14.85 -7.03
C ASP A 190 21.74 -15.40 -6.06
N ALA A 191 22.90 -14.76 -5.97
CA ALA A 191 23.92 -15.11 -5.00
C ALA A 191 23.41 -14.93 -3.56
N TYR A 192 22.67 -13.85 -3.29
CA TYR A 192 22.05 -13.61 -2.00
C TYR A 192 21.02 -14.69 -1.66
N ARG A 193 20.10 -15.02 -2.58
CA ARG A 193 19.09 -16.07 -2.40
C ARG A 193 19.73 -17.42 -2.09
N LYS A 194 20.76 -17.81 -2.84
CA LYS A 194 21.52 -19.06 -2.57
C LYS A 194 22.16 -19.05 -1.19
N ARG A 195 22.74 -17.93 -0.77
CA ARG A 195 23.39 -17.79 0.53
C ARG A 195 22.41 -17.91 1.70
N ILE A 196 21.21 -17.33 1.58
CA ILE A 196 20.21 -17.39 2.66
C ILE A 196 19.43 -18.71 2.68
N ALA A 197 19.35 -19.44 1.55
CA ALA A 197 18.74 -20.76 1.50
C ALA A 197 19.52 -21.83 2.29
N THR A 198 20.79 -21.57 2.63
CA THR A 198 21.63 -22.45 3.45
C THR A 198 21.81 -21.96 4.88
N PHE A 199 21.03 -20.95 5.30
CA PHE A 199 21.06 -20.41 6.66
C PHE A 199 20.25 -21.30 7.60
#